data_AF-A0A377M1N9-F1
#
_entry.id   AF-A0A377M1N9-F1
#
_cell.length_a   1.000
_cell.length_b   1.000
_cell.length_c   1.000
_cell.angle_alpha   90.00
_cell.angle_beta   90.00
_cell.angle_gamma   90.00
#
_symmetry.space_group_name_H-M   'P 1'
#
loop_
_entity.id
_entity.type
_entity.pdbx_description
1 polymer ?
#
loop_
_entity_poly.entity_id
_entity_poly.type
_entity_poly.pdbx_seq_one_letter_code
_entity_poly.pdbx_strand_id
1 'polypeptide(L)'
;MRYENPMYMAEDAGAADLISGGRLQLGISRGSPEQVIDGWRHFGYVPQEGENESDMARRHTEVLLEMLRGEGFAKPNPQPMFPNPPGLLRLEPHSEGLRDRIWWGAGSNATAVWAAKLGMNLQSSTLKDDETGEPFHIQQAKQIRAYRQAWAEAGHTRQPRVSVSRSIFALMDDRDRMYFGASRNDSDSVGYLDEKTRAIFGRSYAAEPDKLVEQLKQDDAIAEADTLLLTVPNQLGVDYNAHVIESILKHVAPAMGWRE
;
A
#
# COMPACT_ATOMS: atom_id res chain seq x y z
N MET A 1 -11.09 2.64 1.17
CA MET A 1 -12.00 2.07 2.18
C MET A 1 -13.24 2.93 2.45
N ARG A 2 -13.22 4.26 2.27
CA ARG A 2 -14.43 5.10 2.41
C ARG A 2 -15.54 4.84 1.38
N TYR A 3 -15.25 4.07 0.34
CA TYR A 3 -16.17 3.70 -0.75
C TYR A 3 -16.70 2.27 -0.65
N GLU A 4 -16.31 1.53 0.40
CA GLU A 4 -16.52 0.08 0.44
C GLU A 4 -17.46 -0.36 1.55
N ASN A 5 -18.23 -1.42 1.28
CA ASN A 5 -18.89 -2.19 2.31
C ASN A 5 -17.87 -3.20 2.84
N PRO A 6 -17.45 -3.12 4.11
CA PRO A 6 -16.35 -3.95 4.60
C PRO A 6 -16.68 -5.44 4.70
N MET A 7 -17.96 -5.82 4.82
CA MET A 7 -18.37 -7.23 4.81
C MET A 7 -18.31 -7.77 3.38
N TYR A 8 -18.87 -7.05 2.42
CA TYR A 8 -18.83 -7.49 1.02
C TYR A 8 -17.39 -7.57 0.48
N MET A 9 -16.54 -6.59 0.85
CA MET A 9 -15.10 -6.62 0.57
C MET A 9 -14.41 -7.86 1.17
N ALA A 10 -14.85 -8.36 2.33
CA ALA A 10 -14.31 -9.58 2.91
C ALA A 10 -14.69 -10.83 2.08
N GLU A 11 -15.91 -10.88 1.52
CA GLU A 11 -16.36 -11.98 0.65
C GLU A 11 -15.56 -11.99 -0.65
N ASP A 12 -15.45 -10.83 -1.30
CA ASP A 12 -14.72 -10.65 -2.56
C ASP A 12 -13.23 -10.95 -2.39
N ALA A 13 -12.62 -10.44 -1.32
CA ALA A 13 -11.22 -10.70 -1.02
C ALA A 13 -10.96 -12.18 -0.69
N GLY A 14 -11.86 -12.81 0.06
CA GLY A 14 -11.81 -14.24 0.35
C GLY A 14 -11.90 -15.09 -0.92
N ALA A 15 -12.86 -14.78 -1.80
CA ALA A 15 -13.03 -15.47 -3.07
C ALA A 15 -11.80 -15.31 -3.98
N ALA A 16 -11.32 -14.07 -4.13
CA ALA A 16 -10.14 -13.77 -4.95
C ALA A 16 -8.89 -14.50 -4.44
N ASP A 17 -8.68 -14.53 -3.12
CA ASP A 17 -7.54 -15.21 -2.53
C ASP A 17 -7.60 -16.74 -2.73
N LEU A 18 -8.77 -17.35 -2.54
CA LEU A 18 -8.98 -18.78 -2.79
C LEU A 18 -8.77 -19.14 -4.26
N ILE A 19 -9.32 -18.36 -5.19
CA ILE A 19 -9.09 -18.55 -6.64
C ILE A 19 -7.60 -18.41 -6.96
N SER A 20 -6.89 -17.50 -6.30
CA SER A 20 -5.46 -17.31 -6.49
C SER A 20 -4.59 -18.40 -5.87
N GLY A 21 -5.15 -19.28 -5.02
CA GLY A 21 -4.40 -20.27 -4.26
C GLY A 21 -3.58 -19.65 -3.12
N GLY A 22 -4.13 -18.63 -2.43
CA GLY A 22 -3.49 -17.99 -1.29
C GLY A 22 -2.40 -16.97 -1.65
N ARG A 23 -2.37 -16.48 -2.90
CA ARG A 23 -1.33 -15.57 -3.40
C ARG A 23 -1.69 -14.10 -3.28
N LEU A 24 -2.93 -13.76 -2.87
CA LEU A 24 -3.37 -12.37 -2.81
C LEU A 24 -2.60 -11.59 -1.74
N GLN A 25 -2.08 -10.43 -2.14
CA GLN A 25 -1.58 -9.38 -1.25
C GLN A 25 -2.51 -8.18 -1.43
N LEU A 26 -3.29 -7.82 -0.41
CA LEU A 26 -4.38 -6.87 -0.57
C LEU A 26 -3.99 -5.50 0.01
N GLY A 27 -3.71 -4.56 -0.88
CA GLY A 27 -3.47 -3.15 -0.54
C GLY A 27 -4.76 -2.37 -0.36
N ILE A 28 -4.96 -1.80 0.82
CA ILE A 28 -6.07 -0.93 1.15
C ILE A 28 -5.57 0.40 1.71
N SER A 29 -6.40 1.43 1.61
CA SER A 29 -6.11 2.74 2.18
C SER A 29 -7.42 3.49 2.44
N ARG A 30 -7.30 4.70 2.99
CA ARG A 30 -8.42 5.61 3.13
C ARG A 30 -9.14 5.86 1.80
N GLY A 31 -8.37 6.26 0.77
CA GLY A 31 -8.81 6.73 -0.54
C GLY A 31 -7.87 7.83 -1.07
N SER A 32 -7.90 8.12 -2.38
CA SER A 32 -7.09 9.20 -2.99
C SER A 32 -7.72 10.58 -2.78
N PRO A 33 -7.00 11.70 -3.05
CA PRO A 33 -7.65 12.98 -3.28
C PRO A 33 -8.76 12.82 -4.34
N GLU A 34 -9.91 13.44 -4.11
CA GLU A 34 -11.11 13.14 -4.90
C GLU A 34 -11.19 13.93 -6.19
N GLN A 35 -11.68 13.26 -7.25
CA GLN A 35 -12.14 13.94 -8.46
C GLN A 35 -13.59 14.45 -8.33
N VAL A 36 -14.36 13.86 -7.43
CA VAL A 36 -15.76 14.19 -7.16
C VAL A 36 -15.86 14.62 -5.70
N ILE A 37 -16.44 15.80 -5.44
CA ILE A 37 -16.63 16.29 -4.08
C ILE A 37 -17.50 15.31 -3.31
N ASP A 38 -16.94 14.73 -2.24
CA ASP A 38 -17.60 13.78 -1.35
C ASP A 38 -18.16 12.55 -2.08
N GLY A 39 -17.40 12.01 -3.03
CA GLY A 39 -17.85 10.98 -3.96
C GLY A 39 -18.39 9.71 -3.27
N TRP A 40 -17.90 9.38 -2.08
CA TRP A 40 -18.37 8.24 -1.29
C TRP A 40 -19.87 8.32 -0.94
N ARG A 41 -20.45 9.53 -0.91
CA ARG A 41 -21.89 9.71 -0.65
C ARG A 41 -22.76 9.12 -1.76
N HIS A 42 -22.27 9.09 -3.00
CA HIS A 42 -23.00 8.46 -4.11
C HIS A 42 -23.06 6.93 -4.00
N PHE A 43 -22.20 6.33 -3.18
CA PHE A 43 -22.26 4.91 -2.82
C PHE A 43 -23.12 4.67 -1.57
N GLY A 44 -23.77 5.72 -1.03
CA GLY A 44 -24.62 5.63 0.14
C GLY A 44 -23.88 5.70 1.47
N TYR A 45 -22.58 6.00 1.48
CA TYR A 45 -21.80 6.09 2.71
C TYR A 45 -21.85 7.50 3.31
N VAL A 46 -22.06 7.57 4.61
CA VAL A 46 -22.08 8.81 5.38
C VAL A 46 -21.28 8.59 6.66
N PRO A 47 -20.27 9.43 6.96
CA PRO A 47 -19.59 9.38 8.25
C PRO A 47 -20.58 9.50 9.41
N GLN A 48 -20.30 8.81 10.52
CA GLN A 48 -21.13 8.96 11.72
C GLN A 48 -20.97 10.34 12.35
N GLU A 49 -21.84 10.68 13.30
CA GLU A 49 -21.70 11.92 14.07
C GLU A 49 -20.33 11.97 14.75
N GLY A 50 -19.57 13.04 14.50
CA GLY A 50 -18.19 13.20 15.00
C GLY A 50 -17.10 12.52 14.16
N GLU A 51 -17.45 11.76 13.13
CA GLU A 51 -16.49 11.18 12.16
C GLU A 51 -16.36 12.06 10.92
N ASN A 52 -15.15 12.13 10.36
CA ASN A 52 -14.95 12.52 8.96
C ASN A 52 -14.84 11.29 8.05
N GLU A 53 -14.65 11.50 6.75
CA GLU A 53 -14.52 10.43 5.76
C GLU A 53 -13.27 9.56 5.98
N SER A 54 -12.22 10.12 6.58
CA SER A 54 -11.01 9.41 6.95
C SER A 54 -11.24 8.47 8.14
N ASP A 55 -12.02 8.91 9.13
CA ASP A 55 -12.45 8.11 10.28
C ASP A 55 -13.34 6.96 9.83
N MET A 56 -14.35 7.24 9.00
CA MET A 56 -15.21 6.22 8.41
C MET A 56 -14.40 5.16 7.66
N ALA A 57 -13.39 5.54 6.87
CA ALA A 57 -12.53 4.60 6.16
C ALA A 57 -11.74 3.69 7.11
N ARG A 58 -11.23 4.23 8.23
CA ARG A 58 -10.53 3.45 9.26
C ARG A 58 -11.49 2.49 9.95
N ARG A 59 -12.70 2.94 10.32
CA ARG A 59 -13.74 2.06 10.87
C ARG A 59 -14.12 0.93 9.91
N HIS A 60 -14.30 1.23 8.61
CA HIS A 60 -14.54 0.18 7.61
C HIS A 60 -13.38 -0.82 7.54
N THR A 61 -12.15 -0.34 7.65
CA THR A 61 -10.96 -1.20 7.69
C THR A 61 -10.96 -2.11 8.91
N GLU A 62 -11.28 -1.59 10.09
CA GLU A 62 -11.36 -2.38 11.33
C GLU A 62 -12.44 -3.47 11.24
N VAL A 63 -13.61 -3.15 10.68
CA VAL A 63 -14.67 -4.14 10.41
C VAL A 63 -14.19 -5.19 9.41
N LEU A 64 -13.55 -4.80 8.31
CA LEU A 64 -12.98 -5.75 7.33
C LEU A 64 -12.00 -6.71 8.00
N LEU A 65 -11.06 -6.18 8.79
CA LEU A 65 -10.10 -7.00 9.53
C LEU A 65 -10.82 -7.99 10.44
N GLU A 66 -11.83 -7.54 11.20
CA GLU A 66 -12.62 -8.41 12.07
C GLU A 66 -13.29 -9.56 11.30
N MET A 67 -13.93 -9.26 10.17
CA MET A 67 -14.56 -10.29 9.33
C MET A 67 -13.53 -11.29 8.78
N LEU A 68 -12.33 -10.83 8.44
CA LEU A 68 -11.23 -11.68 7.99
C LEU A 68 -10.67 -12.62 9.07
N ARG A 69 -11.04 -12.47 10.36
CA ARG A 69 -10.75 -13.49 11.37
C ARG A 69 -11.47 -14.81 11.10
N GLY A 70 -12.58 -14.78 10.37
CA GLY A 70 -13.40 -15.97 10.10
C GLY A 70 -14.20 -16.47 11.31
N GLU A 71 -14.41 -15.61 12.31
CA GLU A 71 -15.24 -15.94 13.48
C GLU A 71 -16.73 -15.81 13.15
N GLY A 72 -17.54 -16.74 13.63
CA GLY A 72 -18.99 -16.70 13.45
C GLY A 72 -19.65 -15.65 14.34
N PHE A 73 -20.50 -14.80 13.75
CA PHE A 73 -21.19 -13.71 14.45
C PHE A 73 -22.71 -13.71 14.28
N ALA A 74 -23.25 -14.46 13.30
CA ALA A 74 -24.67 -14.45 12.97
C ALA A 74 -25.38 -15.74 13.42
N LYS A 75 -26.52 -15.65 14.11
CA LYS A 75 -27.31 -16.84 14.47
C LYS A 75 -27.95 -17.44 13.20
N PRO A 76 -27.79 -18.76 12.95
CA PRO A 76 -28.42 -19.39 11.79
C PRO A 76 -29.95 -19.36 11.90
N ASN A 77 -30.64 -19.32 10.76
CA ASN A 77 -32.08 -19.55 10.71
C ASN A 77 -32.39 -20.95 11.30
N PRO A 78 -33.33 -21.09 12.27
CA PRO A 78 -33.70 -22.39 12.84
C PRO A 78 -34.23 -23.41 11.82
N GLN A 79 -34.75 -22.94 10.68
CA GLN A 79 -35.26 -23.76 9.58
C GLN A 79 -34.64 -23.29 8.26
N PRO A 80 -33.35 -23.58 8.01
CA PRO A 80 -32.69 -23.14 6.79
C PRO A 80 -33.07 -24.06 5.62
N MET A 81 -32.98 -23.53 4.39
CA MET A 81 -33.17 -24.34 3.17
C MET A 81 -32.11 -25.43 3.03
N PHE A 82 -30.89 -25.18 3.51
CA PHE A 82 -29.78 -26.12 3.56
C PHE A 82 -29.18 -26.20 4.97
N PRO A 83 -28.69 -27.37 5.43
CA PRO A 83 -28.08 -27.51 6.74
C PRO A 83 -26.88 -26.57 6.93
N ASN A 84 -26.85 -25.88 8.07
CA ASN A 84 -25.75 -25.03 8.48
C ASN A 84 -24.77 -25.79 9.39
N PRO A 85 -23.50 -25.40 9.46
CA PRO A 85 -22.61 -25.84 10.53
C PRO A 85 -23.15 -25.43 11.91
N PRO A 86 -22.81 -26.16 12.98
CA PRO A 86 -23.21 -25.78 14.34
C PRO A 86 -22.59 -24.45 14.77
N GLY A 87 -23.31 -23.68 15.59
CA GLY A 87 -22.83 -22.42 16.13
C GLY A 87 -23.26 -21.18 15.35
N LEU A 88 -22.56 -20.07 15.57
CA LEU A 88 -22.76 -18.84 14.80
C LEU A 88 -22.13 -18.98 13.41
N LEU A 89 -22.81 -18.45 12.40
CA LEU A 89 -22.32 -18.36 11.03
C LEU A 89 -21.37 -17.18 10.87
N ARG A 90 -20.34 -17.41 10.06
CA ARG A 90 -19.41 -16.39 9.60
C ARG A 90 -19.74 -16.00 8.16
N LEU A 91 -19.05 -14.98 7.69
CA LEU A 91 -19.06 -14.56 6.31
C LEU A 91 -18.25 -15.55 5.43
N GLU A 92 -18.76 -15.86 4.24
CA GLU A 92 -18.19 -16.86 3.32
C GLU A 92 -18.09 -16.27 1.90
N PRO A 93 -17.07 -16.66 1.10
CA PRO A 93 -16.08 -17.68 1.41
C PRO A 93 -14.94 -17.17 2.32
N HIS A 94 -14.58 -17.96 3.34
CA HIS A 94 -13.47 -17.63 4.23
C HIS A 94 -12.12 -18.10 3.66
N SER A 95 -11.16 -17.18 3.54
CA SER A 95 -9.77 -17.51 3.20
C SER A 95 -8.87 -17.43 4.43
N GLU A 96 -8.31 -18.57 4.82
CA GLU A 96 -7.40 -18.68 5.95
C GLU A 96 -6.09 -17.90 5.70
N GLY A 97 -5.67 -17.13 6.71
CA GLY A 97 -4.44 -16.33 6.67
C GLY A 97 -4.47 -15.08 5.78
N LEU A 98 -5.56 -14.80 5.06
CA LEU A 98 -5.68 -13.57 4.24
C LEU A 98 -5.51 -12.31 5.10
N ARG A 99 -5.96 -12.33 6.34
CA ARG A 99 -5.78 -11.24 7.31
C ARG A 99 -4.31 -10.82 7.48
N ASP A 100 -3.36 -11.76 7.37
CA ASP A 100 -1.92 -11.48 7.52
C ASP A 100 -1.28 -10.87 6.26
N ARG A 101 -2.04 -10.83 5.16
CA ARG A 101 -1.61 -10.31 3.84
C ARG A 101 -2.29 -8.99 3.49
N ILE A 102 -2.86 -8.30 4.47
CA ILE A 102 -3.42 -6.95 4.31
C ILE A 102 -2.31 -5.90 4.43
N TRP A 103 -2.27 -4.98 3.48
CA TRP A 103 -1.33 -3.86 3.42
C TRP A 103 -2.08 -2.55 3.59
N TRP A 104 -1.59 -1.67 4.45
CA TRP A 104 -2.12 -0.32 4.60
C TRP A 104 -1.24 0.71 3.89
N GLY A 105 -1.83 1.43 2.93
CA GLY A 105 -1.24 2.61 2.31
C GLY A 105 -1.22 3.79 3.28
N ALA A 106 -0.10 3.99 3.98
CA ALA A 106 0.01 4.99 5.05
C ALA A 106 0.48 6.35 4.52
N GLY A 107 -0.41 7.35 4.59
CA GLY A 107 -0.08 8.74 4.25
C GLY A 107 0.75 9.46 5.32
N SER A 108 0.80 8.98 6.56
CA SER A 108 1.47 9.67 7.67
C SER A 108 2.15 8.69 8.64
N ASN A 109 3.02 9.19 9.53
CA ASN A 109 3.58 8.38 10.60
C ASN A 109 2.48 7.85 11.54
N ALA A 110 1.48 8.69 11.86
CA ALA A 110 0.37 8.29 12.72
C ALA A 110 -0.43 7.11 12.16
N THR A 111 -0.72 7.12 10.84
CA THR A 111 -1.45 6.03 10.19
C THR A 111 -0.61 4.77 10.00
N ALA A 112 0.71 4.91 9.87
CA ALA A 112 1.63 3.77 9.89
C ALA A 112 1.62 3.09 11.28
N VAL A 113 1.73 3.87 12.37
CA VAL A 113 1.64 3.35 13.74
C VAL A 113 0.30 2.65 14.01
N TRP A 114 -0.81 3.24 13.55
CA TRP A 114 -2.13 2.60 13.65
C TRP A 114 -2.19 1.26 12.88
N ALA A 115 -1.66 1.20 11.66
CA ALA A 115 -1.59 -0.03 10.88
C ALA A 115 -0.76 -1.13 11.58
N ALA A 116 0.35 -0.75 12.21
CA ALA A 116 1.17 -1.66 13.00
C ALA A 116 0.37 -2.27 14.16
N LYS A 117 -0.35 -1.44 14.93
CA LYS A 117 -1.17 -1.90 16.06
C LYS A 117 -2.24 -2.90 15.64
N LEU A 118 -2.83 -2.73 14.45
CA LEU A 118 -3.86 -3.63 13.93
C LEU A 118 -3.32 -4.88 13.22
N GLY A 119 -2.00 -5.01 13.09
CA GLY A 119 -1.38 -6.18 12.49
C GLY A 119 -1.42 -6.18 10.95
N MET A 120 -1.42 -5.01 10.31
CA MET A 120 -1.33 -4.88 8.84
C MET A 120 0.11 -4.63 8.39
N ASN A 121 0.49 -5.12 7.21
CA ASN A 121 1.75 -4.74 6.55
C ASN A 121 1.72 -3.26 6.14
N LEU A 122 2.88 -2.62 6.03
CA LEU A 122 3.00 -1.21 5.67
C LEU A 122 3.29 -1.02 4.19
N GLN A 123 2.50 -0.19 3.51
CA GLN A 123 2.84 0.33 2.18
C GLN A 123 3.05 1.85 2.26
N SER A 124 4.29 2.29 2.05
CA SER A 124 4.64 3.71 1.89
C SER A 124 4.78 4.02 0.40
N SER A 125 3.91 4.89 -0.11
CA SER A 125 3.77 5.14 -1.56
C SER A 125 4.89 6.05 -2.12
N THR A 126 4.70 6.62 -3.30
CA THR A 126 5.60 7.64 -3.88
C THR A 126 5.40 9.04 -3.28
N LEU A 127 4.48 9.18 -2.32
CA LEU A 127 4.23 10.40 -1.56
C LEU A 127 3.74 10.06 -0.16
N LYS A 128 3.92 10.99 0.76
CA LYS A 128 3.31 11.01 2.09
C LYS A 128 3.15 12.45 2.58
N ASP A 129 2.45 12.63 3.69
CA ASP A 129 2.38 13.91 4.40
C ASP A 129 3.80 14.38 4.74
N ASP A 130 4.07 15.65 4.50
CA ASP A 130 5.36 16.28 4.84
C ASP A 130 5.34 16.69 6.31
N GLU A 131 5.87 15.81 7.16
CA GLU A 131 5.80 15.94 8.61
C GLU A 131 7.00 16.67 9.21
N THR A 132 8.12 16.76 8.48
CA THR A 132 9.38 17.29 9.02
C THR A 132 10.12 18.26 8.09
N GLY A 133 9.77 18.33 6.81
CA GLY A 133 10.54 19.08 5.79
C GLY A 133 11.87 18.43 5.40
N GLU A 134 12.16 17.22 5.89
CA GLU A 134 13.35 16.45 5.50
C GLU A 134 13.16 15.82 4.10
N PRO A 135 14.24 15.35 3.45
CA PRO A 135 14.14 14.59 2.20
C PRO A 135 13.18 13.40 2.31
N PHE A 136 12.51 13.07 1.20
CA PHE A 136 11.44 12.08 1.16
C PHE A 136 11.86 10.72 1.72
N HIS A 137 13.03 10.22 1.30
CA HIS A 137 13.53 8.94 1.76
C HIS A 137 13.81 8.91 3.28
N ILE A 138 14.25 10.03 3.87
CA ILE A 138 14.45 10.15 5.32
C ILE A 138 13.11 10.11 6.04
N GLN A 139 12.10 10.82 5.54
CA GLN A 139 10.76 10.81 6.13
C GLN A 139 10.09 9.43 6.04
N GLN A 140 10.31 8.70 4.94
CA GLN A 140 9.85 7.31 4.82
C GLN A 140 10.61 6.38 5.76
N ALA A 141 11.94 6.47 5.86
CA ALA A 141 12.70 5.65 6.79
C ALA A 141 12.22 5.85 8.24
N LYS A 142 11.96 7.11 8.65
CA LYS A 142 11.36 7.39 9.97
C LYS A 142 9.97 6.78 10.14
N GLN A 143 9.13 6.81 9.09
CA GLN A 143 7.82 6.14 9.10
C GLN A 143 7.96 4.62 9.31
N ILE A 144 8.91 3.99 8.62
CA ILE A 144 9.21 2.56 8.73
C ILE A 144 9.66 2.20 10.15
N ARG A 145 10.58 2.98 10.73
CA ARG A 145 11.07 2.78 12.10
C ARG A 145 9.94 2.93 13.12
N ALA A 146 9.10 3.96 13.00
CA ALA A 146 7.95 4.16 13.88
C ALA A 146 6.92 3.01 13.78
N TYR A 147 6.67 2.53 12.56
CA TYR A 147 5.82 1.36 12.31
C TYR A 147 6.39 0.10 12.98
N ARG A 148 7.68 -0.20 12.77
CA ARG A 148 8.34 -1.38 13.35
C ARG A 148 8.37 -1.34 14.87
N GLN A 149 8.60 -0.16 15.46
CA GLN A 149 8.52 0.02 16.91
C GLN A 149 7.10 -0.30 17.42
N ALA A 150 6.07 0.30 16.81
CA ALA A 150 4.69 0.06 17.21
C ALA A 150 4.25 -1.40 17.00
N TRP A 151 4.80 -2.09 15.98
CA TRP A 151 4.57 -3.51 15.74
C TRP A 151 5.12 -4.37 16.88
N ALA A 152 6.35 -4.09 17.31
CA ALA A 152 6.99 -4.79 18.42
C ALA A 152 6.24 -4.55 19.74
N GLU A 153 5.83 -3.31 20.01
CA GLU A 153 5.04 -2.94 21.19
C GLU A 153 3.65 -3.61 21.22
N ALA A 154 3.04 -3.82 20.06
CA ALA A 154 1.75 -4.51 19.95
C ALA A 154 1.84 -6.03 20.19
N GLY A 155 3.04 -6.61 20.20
CA GLY A 155 3.26 -8.02 20.55
C GLY A 155 2.79 -9.02 19.49
N HIS A 156 2.72 -8.63 18.22
CA HIS A 156 2.36 -9.54 17.13
C HIS A 156 3.37 -10.69 17.01
N THR A 157 2.87 -11.90 16.74
CA THR A 157 3.69 -13.12 16.69
C THR A 157 4.43 -13.31 15.36
N ARG A 158 3.97 -12.65 14.29
CA ARG A 158 4.59 -12.69 12.97
C ARG A 158 5.46 -11.47 12.70
N GLN A 159 6.39 -11.60 11.75
CA GLN A 159 7.10 -10.44 11.23
C GLN A 159 6.19 -9.65 10.27
N PRO A 160 6.23 -8.31 10.32
CA PRO A 160 5.54 -7.50 9.34
C PRO A 160 6.32 -7.47 8.03
N ARG A 161 5.66 -6.99 6.97
CA ARG A 161 6.33 -6.55 5.75
C ARG A 161 6.11 -5.07 5.52
N VAL A 162 7.12 -4.44 4.95
CA VAL A 162 7.15 -3.02 4.62
C VAL A 162 7.54 -2.86 3.15
N SER A 163 6.73 -2.11 2.40
CA SER A 163 7.04 -1.75 1.02
C SER A 163 7.21 -0.26 0.83
N VAL A 164 8.15 0.13 -0.03
CA VAL A 164 8.31 1.50 -0.51
C VAL A 164 8.14 1.54 -2.03
N SER A 165 7.50 2.59 -2.55
CA SER A 165 7.33 2.78 -3.99
C SER A 165 8.32 3.81 -4.55
N ARG A 166 8.89 3.53 -5.72
CA ARG A 166 9.82 4.43 -6.42
C ARG A 166 9.59 4.40 -7.93
N SER A 167 9.71 5.57 -8.57
CA SER A 167 9.91 5.69 -10.01
C SER A 167 11.40 5.55 -10.31
N ILE A 168 11.81 4.41 -10.87
CA ILE A 168 13.21 4.09 -11.16
C ILE A 168 13.33 3.67 -12.62
N PHE A 169 14.17 4.37 -13.38
CA PHE A 169 14.39 4.18 -14.81
C PHE A 169 15.89 4.09 -15.10
N ALA A 170 16.37 2.88 -15.42
CA ALA A 170 17.70 2.70 -15.99
C ALA A 170 17.68 3.17 -17.44
N LEU A 171 18.49 4.18 -17.76
CA LEU A 171 18.59 4.71 -19.13
C LEU A 171 19.55 3.81 -19.91
N MET A 172 19.03 2.97 -20.80
CA MET A 172 19.84 2.01 -21.57
C MET A 172 20.06 2.49 -23.02
N ASP A 173 19.07 3.19 -23.58
CA ASP A 173 19.08 3.64 -24.97
C ASP A 173 18.61 5.10 -25.13
N ASP A 174 18.65 5.60 -26.37
CA ASP A 174 18.25 6.98 -26.68
C ASP A 174 16.75 7.23 -26.48
N ARG A 175 15.93 6.18 -26.53
CA ARG A 175 14.49 6.28 -26.27
C ARG A 175 14.25 6.48 -24.77
N ASP A 176 14.97 5.77 -23.91
CA ASP A 176 14.92 5.99 -22.46
C ASP A 176 15.37 7.42 -22.11
N ARG A 177 16.44 7.90 -22.73
CA ARG A 177 16.95 9.27 -22.56
C ARG A 177 15.94 10.31 -23.07
N MET A 178 15.26 10.04 -24.18
CA MET A 178 14.20 10.91 -24.69
C MET A 178 13.03 11.01 -23.72
N TYR A 179 12.62 9.90 -23.10
CA TYR A 179 11.48 9.89 -22.17
C TYR A 179 11.84 10.43 -20.78
N PHE A 180 13.02 10.09 -20.25
CA PHE A 180 13.35 10.30 -18.83
C PHE A 180 14.69 11.02 -18.60
N GLY A 181 15.53 11.19 -19.62
CA GLY A 181 16.86 11.78 -19.49
C GLY A 181 16.85 13.29 -19.19
N ALA A 182 15.76 13.99 -19.52
CA ALA A 182 15.54 15.40 -19.19
C ALA A 182 14.51 15.60 -18.07
N SER A 183 14.19 14.55 -17.30
CA SER A 183 13.11 14.59 -16.32
C SER A 183 13.29 15.73 -15.32
N ARG A 184 12.29 16.62 -15.23
CA ARG A 184 12.22 17.76 -14.29
C ARG A 184 12.01 17.36 -12.82
N ASN A 185 11.87 16.06 -12.55
CA ASN A 185 11.62 15.51 -11.22
C ASN A 185 12.90 14.86 -10.64
N ASP A 186 14.04 15.53 -10.79
CA ASP A 186 15.33 15.09 -10.24
C ASP A 186 15.48 15.34 -8.73
N SER A 187 14.54 16.08 -8.16
CA SER A 187 14.46 16.48 -6.77
C SER A 187 13.08 16.14 -6.19
N ASP A 188 13.05 15.95 -4.87
CA ASP A 188 11.78 15.80 -4.16
C ASP A 188 10.99 17.09 -4.30
N SER A 189 9.66 16.97 -4.41
CA SER A 189 8.78 18.14 -4.52
C SER A 189 7.76 18.16 -3.40
N VAL A 190 7.33 19.37 -3.04
CA VAL A 190 6.32 19.59 -2.02
C VAL A 190 5.09 20.19 -2.68
N GLY A 191 3.93 19.67 -2.34
CA GLY A 191 2.64 20.16 -2.80
C GLY A 191 1.58 20.06 -1.71
N TYR A 192 0.34 20.33 -2.08
CA TYR A 192 -0.81 20.26 -1.18
C TYR A 192 -1.85 19.30 -1.79
N LEU A 193 -2.26 18.29 -1.02
CA LEU A 193 -3.30 17.34 -1.45
C LEU A 193 -4.71 17.92 -1.27
N ASP A 194 -4.84 18.86 -0.35
CA ASP A 194 -6.03 19.65 -0.05
C ASP A 194 -5.58 20.98 0.58
N GLU A 195 -6.52 21.80 1.05
CA GLU A 195 -6.23 23.12 1.63
C GLU A 195 -5.24 23.11 2.81
N LYS A 196 -5.06 21.98 3.50
CA LYS A 196 -4.32 21.88 4.76
C LYS A 196 -3.22 20.82 4.75
N THR A 197 -3.33 19.81 3.90
CA THR A 197 -2.42 18.67 3.88
C THR A 197 -1.25 18.92 2.93
N ARG A 198 -0.13 19.39 3.50
CA ARG A 198 1.16 19.46 2.80
C ARG A 198 1.72 18.06 2.61
N ALA A 199 2.06 17.69 1.38
CA ALA A 199 2.64 16.39 1.04
C ALA A 199 3.99 16.56 0.35
N ILE A 200 4.88 15.59 0.60
CA ILE A 200 6.16 15.45 -0.06
C ILE A 200 6.10 14.28 -1.04
N PHE A 201 6.59 14.50 -2.26
CA PHE A 201 6.63 13.56 -3.36
C PHE A 201 8.07 13.19 -3.63
N GLY A 202 8.36 11.89 -3.69
CA GLY A 202 9.69 11.41 -4.01
C GLY A 202 10.10 11.75 -5.42
N ARG A 203 11.37 12.11 -5.61
CA ARG A 203 11.97 12.28 -6.93
C ARG A 203 11.86 11.02 -7.79
N SER A 204 11.97 11.19 -9.11
CA SER A 204 12.20 10.08 -10.03
C SER A 204 13.69 9.83 -10.17
N TYR A 205 14.09 8.56 -10.06
CA TYR A 205 15.45 8.13 -10.31
C TYR A 205 15.58 7.74 -11.78
N ALA A 206 16.31 8.54 -12.57
CA ALA A 206 16.54 8.28 -13.98
C ALA A 206 18.01 8.57 -14.32
N ALA A 207 18.78 7.50 -14.55
CA ALA A 207 20.20 7.61 -14.86
C ALA A 207 20.70 6.32 -15.55
N GLU A 208 21.92 6.39 -16.10
CA GLU A 208 22.68 5.20 -16.51
C GLU A 208 22.90 4.28 -15.29
N PRO A 209 22.97 2.95 -15.46
CA PRO A 209 22.90 1.98 -14.36
C PRO A 209 23.85 2.22 -13.19
N ASP A 210 25.13 2.51 -13.45
CA ASP A 210 26.14 2.68 -12.38
C ASP A 210 25.79 3.88 -11.48
N LYS A 211 25.43 5.01 -12.09
CA LYS A 211 25.02 6.21 -11.37
C LYS A 211 23.69 5.98 -10.64
N LEU A 212 22.78 5.23 -11.24
CA LEU A 212 21.51 4.88 -10.64
C LEU A 212 21.72 4.05 -9.36
N VAL A 213 22.62 3.06 -9.39
CA VAL A 213 23.00 2.26 -8.21
C VAL A 213 23.58 3.15 -7.11
N GLU A 214 24.50 4.07 -7.44
CA GLU A 214 25.05 5.02 -6.47
C GLU A 214 23.96 5.85 -5.79
N GLN A 215 22.99 6.36 -6.56
CA GLN A 215 21.87 7.14 -6.03
C GLN A 215 20.96 6.32 -5.13
N LEU A 216 20.63 5.08 -5.52
CA LEU A 216 19.73 4.20 -4.77
C LEU A 216 20.36 3.72 -3.46
N LYS A 217 21.69 3.58 -3.39
CA LYS A 217 22.41 3.26 -2.16
C LYS A 217 22.33 4.37 -1.09
N GLN A 218 21.96 5.59 -1.48
CA GLN A 218 21.78 6.72 -0.57
C GLN A 218 20.33 6.86 -0.07
N ASP A 219 19.41 5.98 -0.51
CA ASP A 219 17.99 6.04 -0.13
C ASP A 219 17.73 5.15 1.11
N ASP A 220 17.77 5.76 2.30
CA ASP A 220 17.50 5.09 3.59
C ASP A 220 16.21 4.25 3.59
N ALA A 221 15.15 4.71 2.92
CA ALA A 221 13.89 4.00 2.91
C ALA A 221 13.94 2.74 2.03
N ILE A 222 14.67 2.76 0.91
CA ILE A 222 14.96 1.55 0.14
C ILE A 222 15.80 0.57 0.96
N ALA A 223 16.83 1.06 1.67
CA ALA A 223 17.68 0.22 2.50
C ALA A 223 16.92 -0.47 3.65
N GLU A 224 15.87 0.17 4.16
CA GLU A 224 15.06 -0.37 5.26
C GLU A 224 13.82 -1.17 4.85
N ALA A 225 13.36 -1.08 3.61
CA ALA A 225 12.15 -1.75 3.17
C ALA A 225 12.39 -3.23 2.84
N ASP A 226 11.36 -4.07 3.06
CA ASP A 226 11.38 -5.48 2.70
C ASP A 226 10.96 -5.71 1.24
N THR A 227 10.35 -4.71 0.61
CA THR A 227 9.81 -4.80 -0.75
C THR A 227 9.90 -3.45 -1.45
N LEU A 228 10.58 -3.42 -2.59
CA LEU A 228 10.59 -2.26 -3.48
C LEU A 228 9.52 -2.43 -4.56
N LEU A 229 8.59 -1.49 -4.64
CA LEU A 229 7.59 -1.42 -5.71
C LEU A 229 8.04 -0.42 -6.78
N LEU A 230 8.26 -0.91 -8.00
CA LEU A 230 8.63 -0.09 -9.14
C LEU A 230 7.38 0.47 -9.81
N THR A 231 7.26 1.79 -9.87
CA THR A 231 6.19 2.46 -10.62
C THR A 231 6.61 2.62 -12.08
N VAL A 232 5.91 1.91 -12.96
CA VAL A 232 6.21 1.87 -14.40
C VAL A 232 5.18 2.70 -15.21
N PRO A 233 5.59 3.34 -16.32
CA PRO A 233 4.75 4.21 -17.14
C PRO A 233 3.81 3.37 -18.01
N ASN A 234 2.71 2.89 -17.44
CA ASN A 234 1.74 2.01 -18.10
C ASN A 234 1.22 2.53 -19.47
N GLN A 235 1.18 3.85 -19.65
CA GLN A 235 0.78 4.49 -20.92
C GLN A 235 1.75 4.23 -22.08
N LEU A 236 2.99 3.83 -21.81
CA LEU A 236 4.01 3.55 -22.83
C LEU A 236 3.94 2.12 -23.40
N GLY A 237 2.94 1.32 -23.01
CA GLY A 237 2.68 0.00 -23.58
C GLY A 237 3.53 -1.13 -22.99
N VAL A 238 3.11 -2.37 -23.25
CA VAL A 238 3.65 -3.57 -22.59
C VAL A 238 5.15 -3.74 -22.85
N ASP A 239 5.58 -3.68 -24.10
CA ASP A 239 6.97 -3.94 -24.48
C ASP A 239 7.95 -2.97 -23.81
N TYR A 240 7.59 -1.68 -23.74
CA TYR A 240 8.43 -0.69 -23.07
C TYR A 240 8.46 -0.89 -21.56
N ASN A 241 7.33 -1.21 -20.93
CA ASN A 241 7.29 -1.48 -19.50
C ASN A 241 8.06 -2.77 -19.14
N ALA A 242 8.06 -3.78 -20.01
CA ALA A 242 8.90 -4.96 -19.87
C ALA A 242 10.39 -4.60 -19.94
N HIS A 243 10.79 -3.76 -20.91
CA HIS A 243 12.16 -3.21 -21.01
C HIS A 243 12.58 -2.46 -19.74
N VAL A 244 11.72 -1.60 -19.18
CA VAL A 244 12.01 -0.88 -17.93
C VAL A 244 12.28 -1.85 -16.79
N ILE A 245 11.41 -2.84 -16.59
CA ILE A 245 11.56 -3.83 -15.52
C ILE A 245 12.82 -4.69 -15.73
N GLU A 246 13.02 -5.18 -16.96
CA GLU A 246 14.16 -6.01 -17.32
C GLU A 246 15.49 -5.27 -17.11
N SER A 247 15.54 -3.98 -17.45
CA SER A 247 16.72 -3.15 -17.26
C SER A 247 17.10 -3.01 -15.78
N ILE A 248 16.12 -2.81 -14.90
CA ILE A 248 16.37 -2.81 -13.45
C ILE A 248 16.85 -4.17 -12.97
N LEU A 249 16.19 -5.26 -13.40
CA LEU A 249 16.54 -6.61 -12.98
C LEU A 249 17.94 -7.04 -13.42
N LYS A 250 18.39 -6.64 -14.61
CA LYS A 250 19.69 -7.04 -15.17
C LYS A 250 20.85 -6.13 -14.78
N HIS A 251 20.61 -4.83 -14.64
CA HIS A 251 21.70 -3.84 -14.54
C HIS A 251 21.76 -3.11 -13.19
N VAL A 252 20.70 -3.18 -12.37
CA VAL A 252 20.65 -2.48 -11.07
C VAL A 252 20.51 -3.47 -9.92
N ALA A 253 19.57 -4.41 -10.01
CA ALA A 253 19.25 -5.36 -8.94
C ALA A 253 20.47 -6.17 -8.45
N PRO A 254 21.39 -6.67 -9.31
CA PRO A 254 22.57 -7.39 -8.84
C PRO A 254 23.51 -6.54 -7.99
N ALA A 255 23.78 -5.30 -8.42
CA ALA A 255 24.66 -4.38 -7.70
C ALA A 255 24.05 -3.84 -6.39
N MET A 256 22.73 -3.94 -6.26
CA MET A 256 21.97 -3.65 -5.05
C MET A 256 21.75 -4.88 -4.15
N GLY A 257 22.13 -6.09 -4.59
CA GLY A 257 21.92 -7.33 -3.85
C GLY A 257 20.45 -7.76 -3.75
N TRP A 258 19.59 -7.31 -4.66
CA TRP A 258 18.14 -7.63 -4.63
C TRP A 258 17.81 -8.95 -5.32
N ARG A 259 18.60 -9.32 -6.33
CA ARG A 259 18.53 -10.59 -7.05
C ARG A 259 19.92 -10.95 -7.56
N GLU A 260 20.20 -12.25 -7.59
CA GLU A 260 21.37 -12.84 -8.27
C GLU A 260 21.21 -12.76 -9.79
#